data_AF-A0A3C1AZN2-F1
#
_entry.id   AF-A0A3C1AZN2-F1
#
_cell.length_a   1.000
_cell.length_b   1.000
_cell.length_c   1.000
_cell.angle_alpha   90.00
_cell.angle_beta   90.00
_cell.angle_gamma   90.00
#
_symmetry.space_group_name_H-M   'P 1'
#
loop_
_entity.id
_entity.type
_entity.pdbx_description
1 polymer ?
#
loop_
_entity_poly.entity_id
_entity_poly.type
_entity_poly.pdbx_seq_one_letter_code
_entity_poly.pdbx_strand_id
1 'polypeptide(L)'
;MNNLTEITNTFKIIGIALAALAAVLAILRVWEVIMRRLARHHVTSTDLDLIGRRAIVMATIRPKRPGKIRCQNAAGQECIAEASSDQLIRRGQEVLISAIESGCLRVVLLETSLGAGGYS
;
A
#
# COMPACT_ATOMS: atom_id res chain seq x y z
N MET A 1 -3.44 -54.37 33.44
CA MET A 1 -4.53 -53.43 33.06
C MET A 1 -4.08 -51.97 32.99
N ASN A 2 -2.78 -51.64 33.05
CA ASN A 2 -2.32 -50.24 33.04
C ASN A 2 -2.07 -49.70 31.62
N ASN A 3 -1.64 -50.55 30.68
CA ASN A 3 -1.26 -50.11 29.32
C ASN A 3 -2.45 -49.59 28.49
N LEU A 4 -3.66 -50.16 28.63
CA LEU A 4 -4.84 -49.68 27.89
C LEU A 4 -5.25 -48.27 28.33
N THR A 5 -5.13 -47.95 29.62
CA THR A 5 -5.49 -46.65 30.18
C THR A 5 -4.48 -45.57 29.76
N GLU A 6 -3.19 -45.90 29.69
CA GLU A 6 -2.14 -45.00 29.20
C GLU A 6 -2.28 -44.70 27.71
N ILE A 7 -2.58 -45.72 26.89
CA ILE A 7 -2.84 -45.56 25.45
C ILE A 7 -4.07 -44.65 25.24
N THR A 8 -5.13 -44.87 26.01
CA THR A 8 -6.36 -44.05 25.89
C THR A 8 -6.11 -42.60 26.30
N ASN A 9 -5.30 -42.35 27.33
CA ASN A 9 -4.93 -40.99 27.74
C ASN A 9 -4.02 -40.29 26.72
N THR A 10 -3.07 -41.00 26.11
CA THR A 10 -2.22 -40.42 25.04
C THR A 10 -3.06 -40.04 23.82
N PHE A 11 -4.01 -40.87 23.38
CA PHE A 11 -4.92 -40.53 22.28
C PHE A 11 -5.78 -39.29 22.58
N LYS A 12 -6.27 -39.14 23.82
CA LYS A 12 -7.01 -37.93 24.23
C LYS A 12 -6.15 -36.68 24.17
N ILE A 13 -4.92 -36.74 24.65
CA ILE A 13 -3.98 -35.60 24.62
C ILE A 13 -3.66 -35.19 23.19
N ILE A 14 -3.39 -36.16 22.31
CA ILE A 14 -3.12 -35.91 20.89
C ILE A 14 -4.34 -35.28 20.22
N GLY A 15 -5.54 -35.78 20.49
CA GLY A 15 -6.78 -35.21 19.96
C GLY A 15 -7.00 -33.76 20.37
N ILE A 16 -6.76 -33.44 21.65
CA ILE A 16 -6.86 -32.06 22.16
C ILE A 16 -5.80 -31.16 21.51
N ALA A 17 -4.56 -31.64 21.38
CA ALA A 17 -3.48 -30.89 20.75
C ALA A 17 -3.78 -30.59 19.27
N LEU A 18 -4.33 -31.57 18.53
CA LEU A 18 -4.74 -31.39 17.14
C LEU A 18 -5.90 -30.41 17.00
N ALA A 19 -6.90 -30.51 17.88
CA ALA A 19 -8.02 -29.57 17.91
C ALA A 19 -7.57 -28.14 18.22
N ALA A 20 -6.64 -27.97 19.17
CA ALA A 20 -6.04 -26.68 19.48
C ALA A 20 -5.26 -26.11 18.29
N LEU A 21 -4.45 -26.92 17.62
CA LEU A 21 -3.72 -26.52 16.41
C LEU A 21 -4.66 -26.11 15.27
N ALA A 22 -5.72 -26.87 15.04
CA ALA A 22 -6.73 -26.55 14.04
C ALA A 22 -7.46 -25.23 14.37
N ALA A 23 -7.81 -25.01 15.64
CA ALA A 23 -8.43 -23.77 16.09
C ALA A 23 -7.51 -22.55 15.90
N VAL A 24 -6.22 -22.68 16.25
CA VAL A 24 -5.23 -21.60 16.04
C VAL A 24 -5.08 -21.29 14.54
N LEU A 25 -5.00 -22.31 13.70
CA LEU A 25 -4.94 -22.12 12.24
C LEU A 25 -6.20 -21.45 11.69
N ALA A 26 -7.38 -21.84 12.17
CA ALA A 26 -8.63 -21.22 11.78
C ALA A 26 -8.68 -19.73 12.18
N ILE A 27 -8.24 -19.40 13.40
CA ILE A 27 -8.14 -18.01 13.88
C ILE A 27 -7.18 -17.20 13.01
N LEU A 28 -5.98 -17.74 12.70
CA LEU A 28 -5.01 -17.07 11.84
C LEU A 28 -5.57 -16.78 10.44
N ARG A 29 -6.31 -17.74 9.85
CA ARG A 29 -6.95 -17.56 8.55
C ARG A 29 -8.03 -16.49 8.57
N VAL A 30 -8.88 -16.49 9.62
CA VAL A 30 -9.90 -15.44 9.79
C VAL A 30 -9.24 -14.07 9.99
N TRP A 31 -8.17 -14.01 10.79
CA TRP A 31 -7.40 -12.79 11.01
C TRP A 31 -6.77 -12.26 9.72
N GLU A 32 -6.22 -13.15 8.89
CA GLU A 32 -5.67 -12.79 7.58
C GLU A 32 -6.73 -12.17 6.66
N VAL A 33 -7.93 -12.75 6.64
CA VAL A 33 -9.07 -12.20 5.86
C VAL A 33 -9.48 -10.83 6.39
N ILE A 34 -9.57 -10.66 7.71
CA ILE A 34 -9.90 -9.38 8.34
C ILE A 34 -8.83 -8.33 8.02
N MET A 35 -7.54 -8.67 8.16
CA MET A 35 -6.43 -7.77 7.83
C MET A 35 -6.43 -7.38 6.35
N ARG A 36 -6.67 -8.32 5.43
CA ARG A 36 -6.83 -8.01 3.99
C ARG A 36 -8.03 -7.10 3.72
N ARG A 37 -9.11 -7.22 4.49
CA ARG A 37 -10.30 -6.37 4.36
C ARG A 37 -10.06 -4.98 4.91
N LEU A 38 -9.39 -4.87 6.05
CA LEU A 38 -8.98 -3.60 6.66
C LEU A 38 -7.94 -2.86 5.82
N ALA A 39 -6.95 -3.56 5.27
CA ALA A 39 -5.95 -2.98 4.37
C ALA A 39 -6.60 -2.37 3.14
N ARG A 40 -7.61 -3.05 2.56
CA ARG A 40 -8.38 -2.48 1.45
C ARG A 40 -9.14 -1.21 1.86
N HIS A 41 -9.75 -1.18 3.04
CA HIS A 41 -10.53 -0.02 3.48
C HIS A 41 -9.67 1.20 3.90
N HIS A 42 -8.53 0.99 4.57
CA HIS A 42 -7.66 2.09 5.01
C HIS A 42 -6.84 2.69 3.85
N VAL A 43 -6.43 1.89 2.87
CA VAL A 43 -5.75 2.39 1.66
C VAL A 43 -6.72 3.16 0.76
N THR A 44 -8.01 2.84 0.76
CA THR A 44 -8.96 3.51 -0.14
C THR A 44 -9.35 4.93 0.26
N SER A 45 -9.31 5.32 1.53
CA SER A 45 -9.87 6.62 1.93
C SER A 45 -8.90 7.78 1.89
N THR A 46 -7.63 7.56 2.22
CA THR A 46 -6.64 8.65 2.34
C THR A 46 -5.84 8.87 1.07
N ASP A 47 -5.72 7.81 0.26
CA ASP A 47 -4.84 7.77 -0.91
C ASP A 47 -5.62 8.11 -2.20
N LEU A 48 -6.89 7.70 -2.35
CA LEU A 48 -7.69 8.07 -3.54
C LEU A 48 -7.94 9.58 -3.65
N ASP A 49 -8.07 10.31 -2.54
CA ASP A 49 -8.27 11.76 -2.53
C ASP A 49 -7.04 12.54 -3.08
N LEU A 50 -5.88 11.88 -3.14
CA LEU A 50 -4.67 12.43 -3.71
C LEU A 50 -4.64 12.28 -5.24
N ILE A 51 -5.46 11.39 -5.82
CA ILE A 51 -5.54 11.19 -7.27
C ILE A 51 -6.19 12.41 -7.94
N GLY A 52 -5.56 12.92 -8.99
CA GLY A 52 -5.96 14.15 -9.68
C GLY A 52 -5.41 15.43 -9.04
N ARG A 53 -4.67 15.35 -7.93
CA ARG A 53 -4.02 16.51 -7.32
C ARG A 53 -2.64 16.79 -7.91
N ARG A 54 -2.27 18.07 -7.88
CA ARG A 54 -0.92 18.53 -8.23
C ARG A 54 0.02 18.32 -7.05
N ALA A 55 1.22 17.89 -7.37
CA ALA A 55 2.29 17.70 -6.41
C ALA A 55 3.62 18.22 -6.97
N ILE A 56 4.55 18.56 -6.08
CA ILE A 56 5.88 19.05 -6.47
C ILE A 56 6.91 17.96 -6.16
N VAL A 57 7.77 17.68 -7.13
CA VAL A 57 8.81 16.65 -6.98
C VAL A 57 9.91 17.15 -6.06
N MET A 58 10.10 16.50 -4.91
CA MET A 58 11.16 16.83 -3.96
C MET A 58 12.46 16.06 -4.27
N ALA A 59 12.35 14.83 -4.75
CA ALA A 59 13.48 14.01 -5.16
C ALA A 59 13.21 13.44 -6.56
N THR A 60 14.20 13.56 -7.45
CA THR A 60 14.11 13.12 -8.84
C THR A 60 13.61 11.69 -8.95
N ILE A 61 12.53 11.51 -9.71
CA ILE A 61 11.91 10.20 -9.99
C ILE A 61 12.57 9.68 -11.26
N ARG A 62 13.07 8.43 -11.23
CA ARG A 62 13.67 7.78 -12.39
C ARG A 62 12.82 6.59 -12.79
N PRO A 63 12.84 6.18 -14.07
CA PRO A 63 12.23 4.92 -14.47
C PRO A 63 12.78 3.78 -13.60
N LYS A 64 11.89 3.01 -12.98
CA LYS A 64 12.21 1.89 -12.04
C LYS A 64 12.84 2.29 -10.70
N ARG A 65 12.94 3.58 -10.35
CA ARG A 65 13.30 4.01 -8.99
C ARG A 65 12.33 5.06 -8.45
N PRO A 66 11.61 4.76 -7.36
CA PRO A 66 10.69 5.72 -6.76
C PRO A 66 11.46 6.95 -6.26
N GLY A 67 10.85 8.12 -6.46
CA GLY A 67 11.27 9.38 -5.86
C GLY A 67 10.30 9.82 -4.77
N LYS A 68 10.41 11.08 -4.36
CA LYS A 68 9.54 11.68 -3.33
C LYS A 68 8.86 12.92 -3.87
N ILE A 69 7.58 13.05 -3.59
CA ILE A 69 6.77 14.20 -3.94
C ILE A 69 6.17 14.84 -2.69
N ARG A 70 5.93 16.15 -2.76
CA ARG A 70 5.15 16.89 -1.79
C ARG A 70 3.74 17.09 -2.36
N CYS A 71 2.75 16.55 -1.66
CA CYS A 71 1.34 16.67 -1.94
C CYS A 71 0.65 17.54 -0.89
N GLN A 72 -0.53 18.08 -1.22
CA GLN A 72 -1.44 18.65 -0.22
C GLN A 72 -2.70 17.81 -0.16
N ASN A 73 -3.02 17.30 1.03
CA ASN A 73 -4.23 16.54 1.26
C ASN A 73 -5.48 17.43 1.14
N ALA A 74 -6.68 16.85 1.12
CA ALA A 74 -7.95 17.60 1.09
C ALA A 74 -8.08 18.60 2.25
N ALA A 75 -7.49 18.30 3.40
CA ALA A 75 -7.42 19.18 4.56
C ALA A 75 -6.39 20.32 4.46
N GLY A 76 -5.71 20.48 3.31
CA GLY A 76 -4.66 21.49 3.11
C GLY A 76 -3.33 21.19 3.82
N GLN A 77 -3.21 20.03 4.45
CA GLN A 77 -1.96 19.59 5.09
C GLN A 77 -0.96 19.10 4.04
N GLU A 78 0.28 19.55 4.15
CA GLU A 78 1.38 19.04 3.33
C GLU A 78 1.73 17.60 3.75
N CYS A 79 1.75 16.70 2.77
CA CYS A 79 2.16 15.32 2.88
C CYS A 79 3.39 15.05 2.00
N ILE A 80 4.29 14.18 2.45
CA ILE A 80 5.40 13.67 1.63
C ILE A 80 5.08 12.22 1.34
N ALA A 81 5.06 11.86 0.06
CA ALA A 81 4.74 10.52 -0.39
C ALA A 81 5.75 10.02 -1.42
N GLU A 82 5.87 8.70 -1.53
CA GLU A 82 6.69 8.06 -2.56
C GLU A 82 5.95 8.03 -3.88
N ALA A 83 6.67 8.34 -4.96
CA ALA A 83 6.09 8.41 -6.29
C ALA A 83 6.93 7.68 -7.32
N SER A 84 6.24 7.02 -8.26
CA SER A 84 6.82 6.33 -9.40
C SER A 84 6.33 6.96 -10.70
N SER A 85 7.18 6.93 -11.73
CA SER A 85 6.84 7.37 -13.08
C SER A 85 7.62 6.57 -14.10
N ASP A 86 7.04 6.41 -15.28
CA ASP A 86 7.70 5.79 -16.44
C ASP A 86 8.72 6.75 -17.08
N GLN A 87 8.63 8.04 -16.78
CA GLN A 87 9.50 9.09 -17.29
C GLN A 87 10.46 9.60 -16.21
N LEU A 88 11.58 10.18 -16.65
CA LEU A 88 12.50 10.88 -15.75
C LEU A 88 11.90 12.23 -15.38
N ILE A 89 11.57 12.42 -14.10
CA ILE A 89 11.01 13.67 -13.59
C ILE A 89 12.00 14.29 -12.60
N ARG A 90 12.42 15.52 -12.88
CA ARG A 90 13.42 16.22 -12.07
C ARG A 90 12.78 16.89 -10.84
N ARG A 91 13.59 17.04 -9.79
CA ARG A 91 13.22 17.84 -8.61
C ARG A 91 12.75 19.23 -9.02
N GLY A 92 11.65 19.70 -8.41
CA GLY A 92 11.04 21.01 -8.63
C GLY A 92 9.96 21.04 -9.70
N GLN A 93 9.75 19.95 -10.46
CA GLN A 93 8.68 19.90 -11.45
C GLN A 93 7.32 19.63 -10.79
N GLU A 94 6.28 20.25 -11.36
CA GLU A 94 4.89 19.93 -11.03
C GLU A 94 4.45 18.66 -11.76
N VAL A 95 3.79 17.79 -11.02
CA VAL A 95 3.27 16.52 -11.52
C VAL A 95 1.83 16.33 -11.08
N LEU A 96 1.08 15.57 -11.87
CA LEU A 96 -0.25 15.11 -11.53
C LEU A 96 -0.18 13.69 -11.00
N ILE A 97 -0.84 13.44 -9.88
CA ILE A 97 -1.04 12.08 -9.37
C ILE A 97 -2.14 11.42 -10.21
N SER A 98 -1.77 10.40 -10.97
CA SER A 98 -2.66 9.71 -11.91
C SER A 98 -3.32 8.47 -11.31
N ALA A 99 -2.56 7.72 -10.50
CA ALA A 99 -3.01 6.47 -9.91
C ALA A 99 -2.15 6.14 -8.69
N ILE A 100 -2.49 5.06 -7.99
CA ILE A 100 -1.73 4.52 -6.86
C ILE A 100 -1.51 3.04 -7.13
N GLU A 101 -0.26 2.63 -7.23
CA GLU A 101 0.13 1.25 -7.54
C GLU A 101 1.09 0.75 -6.46
N SER A 102 0.73 -0.35 -5.80
CA SER A 102 1.58 -1.04 -4.82
C SER A 102 2.12 -0.14 -3.68
N GLY A 103 1.33 0.83 -3.22
CA GLY A 103 1.74 1.76 -2.15
C GLY A 103 2.62 2.93 -2.61
N CYS A 104 2.80 3.10 -3.92
CA CYS A 104 3.47 4.25 -4.53
C CYS A 104 2.49 5.07 -5.38
N LEU A 105 2.59 6.39 -5.32
CA LEU A 105 1.80 7.29 -6.16
C LEU A 105 2.35 7.31 -7.57
N ARG A 106 1.56 6.91 -8.57
CA ARG A 106 1.96 7.01 -9.98
C ARG A 106 1.69 8.41 -10.48
N VAL A 107 2.75 9.09 -10.94
CA VAL A 107 2.69 10.49 -11.36
C VAL A 107 3.06 10.67 -12.82
N VAL A 108 2.37 11.63 -13.45
CA VAL A 108 2.59 12.05 -14.83
C VAL A 108 3.02 13.52 -14.81
N LEU A 109 3.98 13.86 -15.67
CA LEU A 109 4.41 15.25 -15.80
C LEU A 109 3.22 16.10 -16.23
N LEU A 110 2.93 17.17 -15.50
CA LEU A 110 1.96 18.14 -15.99
C LEU A 110 2.69 18.89 -17.10
N GLU A 111 2.33 18.64 -18.37
CA GLU A 111 2.79 19.49 -19.45
C GLU A 111 2.20 20.87 -19.19
N THR A 112 2.98 21.73 -18.55
CA THR A 112 2.71 23.16 -18.54
C THR A 112 2.76 23.56 -20.00
N SER A 113 1.59 23.72 -20.63
CA SER A 113 1.47 24.30 -21.94
C SER A 113 2.23 25.64 -21.90
N LEU A 114 3.43 25.64 -22.46
CA LEU A 114 4.16 26.85 -22.80
C LEU A 114 3.36 27.52 -23.93
N GLY A 115 2.29 28.21 -23.55
CA GLY A 115 1.84 29.41 -24.25
C GLY A 115 2.83 30.52 -23.94
N ALA A 116 4.01 30.48 -24.57
CA ALA A 116 4.96 31.59 -24.58
C ALA A 116 5.91 31.49 -25.80
N GLY A 117 5.56 32.20 -26.87
CA GLY A 117 6.54 32.92 -27.68
C GLY A 117 6.90 32.37 -29.06
N GLY A 118 6.36 33.03 -30.11
CA GLY A 118 7.15 33.31 -31.32
C GLY A 118 6.88 32.42 -32.54
N TYR A 119 5.73 32.60 -33.19
CA TYR A 119 5.72 32.53 -34.66
C TYR A 119 5.84 33.95 -35.19
N SER A 120 6.79 34.08 -36.11
CA SER A 120 7.30 35.26 -36.78
C SER A 120 6.25 36.01 -37.58
#